data_AF-A0A382T933-F1
#
_entry.id   AF-A0A382T933-F1
#
_cell.length_a   1.000
_cell.length_b   1.000
_cell.length_c   1.000
_cell.angle_alpha   90.00
_cell.angle_beta   90.00
_cell.angle_gamma   90.00
#
_symmetry.space_group_name_H-M   'P 1'
#
loop_
_entity.id
_entity.type
_entity.pdbx_description
1 polymer ?
#
loop_
_entity_poly.entity_id
_entity_poly.type
_entity_poly.pdbx_seq_one_letter_code
_entity_poly.pdbx_strand_id
1 'polypeptide(L)'
;FALLWLLCHQSRFKEGGGLGCWLERWSEEAEEQGAQALERLRDGVQKSIETLGAGFLSNTENKSLIHDLQSGELTEHEFYGQILRLVYRLIFLCVAEDRDLLHPDGTSQNSKTNYSNYFSLKHLRELAQNVRGSSHSDLWESQRLVQNQLSVEKGGPELGLPALGGIFGNERTTDIINSRLSNLHFLKALRSLCFVQETYGRRPVDFRNLGSEELGSVYEALLELHPEMDRVAGTYSLDAYVGNARKTSGSYYTPTSLIQELLNSALDPVVENSLKGKKNEEAEETLLNLKVCDPACGSGHFLV
;
A
#
# COMPACT_ATOMS: atom_id res chain seq x y z
N PHE A 1 7.04 -4.29 33.92
CA PHE A 1 7.81 -3.50 34.89
C PHE A 1 9.31 -3.49 34.61
N ALA A 2 10.01 -4.63 34.59
CA ALA A 2 11.47 -4.67 34.38
C ALA A 2 11.94 -4.06 33.04
N LEU A 3 11.27 -4.36 31.92
CA LEU A 3 11.56 -3.74 30.62
C LEU A 3 11.34 -2.22 30.63
N LEU A 4 10.21 -1.78 31.19
CA LEU A 4 9.91 -0.36 31.35
C LEU A 4 10.96 0.35 32.22
N TRP A 5 11.37 -0.28 33.32
CA TRP A 5 12.42 0.27 34.20
C TRP A 5 13.77 0.35 33.49
N LEU A 6 14.17 -0.65 32.71
CA LEU A 6 15.43 -0.65 31.94
C LEU A 6 15.46 0.38 30.81
N LEU A 7 14.32 0.62 30.15
CA LEU A 7 14.17 1.61 29.08
C LEU A 7 14.12 3.04 29.64
N CYS A 8 13.43 3.25 30.76
CA CYS A 8 13.24 4.57 31.36
C CYS A 8 14.24 4.91 32.48
N HIS A 9 15.26 4.06 32.72
CA HIS A 9 16.25 4.31 33.75
C HIS A 9 17.07 5.58 33.43
N GLN A 10 17.38 6.39 34.45
CA GLN A 10 18.12 7.66 34.30
C GLN A 10 19.45 7.52 33.53
N SER A 11 20.08 6.34 33.59
CA SER A 11 21.31 6.04 32.84
C SER A 11 21.15 6.02 31.31
N ARG A 12 19.91 5.98 30.79
CA ARG A 12 19.61 6.10 29.35
C ARG A 12 19.49 7.55 28.87
N PHE A 13 19.34 8.49 29.80
CA PHE A 13 19.17 9.93 29.55
C PHE A 13 20.41 10.78 29.86
N LYS A 14 21.52 10.17 30.30
CA LYS A 14 22.76 10.89 30.60
C LYS A 14 23.86 10.52 29.60
N GLU A 15 24.43 11.51 28.90
CA GLU A 15 25.81 12.00 29.11
C GLU A 15 26.03 13.36 28.40
N GLY A 16 26.99 14.15 28.91
CA GLY A 16 27.00 15.61 28.82
C GLY A 16 27.35 16.22 27.45
N GLY A 17 26.47 17.09 26.96
CA GLY A 17 26.75 18.12 25.94
C GLY A 17 26.85 17.63 24.50
N GLY A 18 25.71 17.38 23.84
CA GLY A 18 25.59 16.96 22.43
C GLY A 18 24.63 15.76 22.27
N LEU A 19 24.46 15.25 21.04
CA LEU A 19 23.80 13.96 20.74
C LEU A 19 24.50 12.84 21.53
N GLY A 20 23.98 12.54 22.72
CA GLY A 20 24.80 12.01 23.80
C GLY A 20 24.10 10.98 24.69
N CYS A 21 22.78 10.84 24.60
CA CYS A 21 22.06 9.83 25.36
C CYS A 21 21.74 8.58 24.51
N TRP A 22 21.61 7.43 25.17
CA TRP A 22 21.31 6.15 24.49
C TRP A 22 19.98 6.19 23.74
N LEU A 23 19.03 6.99 24.23
CA LEU A 23 17.70 7.09 23.64
C LEU A 23 17.72 7.88 22.32
N GLU A 24 18.52 8.94 22.24
CA GLU A 24 18.79 9.65 20.97
C GLU A 24 19.48 8.73 19.96
N ARG A 25 20.50 7.98 20.39
CA ARG A 25 21.19 7.03 19.49
C ARG A 25 20.25 5.95 18.96
N TRP A 26 19.36 5.41 19.81
CA TRP A 26 18.36 4.46 19.37
C TRP A 26 17.31 5.10 18.46
N SER A 27 16.98 6.38 18.67
CA SER A 27 16.09 7.13 17.78
C SER A 27 16.73 7.30 16.40
N GLU A 28 17.99 7.76 16.34
CA GLU A 28 18.75 7.91 15.10
C GLU A 28 18.92 6.56 14.38
N GLU A 29 19.28 5.49 15.12
CA GLU A 29 19.42 4.16 14.55
C GLU A 29 18.06 3.62 14.04
N ALA A 30 16.96 3.90 14.74
CA ALA A 30 15.62 3.55 14.28
C ALA A 30 15.20 4.34 13.04
N GLU A 31 15.54 5.62 12.94
CA GLU A 31 15.30 6.46 11.76
C GLU A 31 16.10 5.95 10.55
N GLU A 32 17.40 5.66 10.73
CA GLU A 32 18.23 5.10 9.66
C GLU A 32 17.74 3.72 9.20
N GLN A 33 17.39 2.84 10.14
CA GLN A 33 16.82 1.53 9.81
C GLN A 33 15.46 1.66 9.12
N GLY A 34 14.63 2.63 9.54
CA GLY A 34 13.34 2.95 8.92
C GLY A 34 13.50 3.41 7.48
N ALA A 35 14.41 4.36 7.22
CA ALA A 35 14.70 4.86 5.88
C ALA A 35 15.21 3.73 4.95
N GLN A 36 16.09 2.86 5.46
CA GLN A 36 16.54 1.70 4.68
C GLN A 36 15.43 0.68 4.42
N ALA A 37 14.56 0.45 5.39
CA ALA A 37 13.41 -0.44 5.22
C ALA A 37 12.43 0.09 4.17
N LEU A 38 12.22 1.40 4.13
CA LEU A 38 11.35 2.08 3.17
C LEU A 38 11.88 1.96 1.73
N GLU A 39 13.18 2.21 1.51
CA GLU A 39 13.78 2.06 0.17
C GLU A 39 13.69 0.61 -0.31
N ARG A 40 13.91 -0.36 0.58
CA ARG A 40 13.75 -1.78 0.24
C ARG A 40 12.30 -2.17 -0.02
N LEU A 41 11.33 -1.55 0.67
CA LEU A 41 9.91 -1.74 0.39
C LEU A 41 9.55 -1.21 -1.00
N ARG A 42 10.04 -0.02 -1.35
CA ARG A 42 9.89 0.56 -2.70
C ARG A 42 10.41 -0.39 -3.78
N ASP A 43 11.63 -0.91 -3.64
CA ASP A 43 12.19 -1.91 -4.55
C ASP A 43 11.29 -3.17 -4.65
N GLY A 44 10.75 -3.61 -3.52
CA GLY A 44 9.84 -4.74 -3.43
C GLY A 44 8.54 -4.51 -4.19
N VAL A 45 7.97 -3.31 -4.07
CA VAL A 45 6.76 -2.88 -4.78
C VAL A 45 7.01 -2.80 -6.28
N GLN A 46 8.11 -2.18 -6.72
CA GLN A 46 8.49 -2.13 -8.15
C GLN A 46 8.59 -3.55 -8.74
N LYS A 47 9.35 -4.44 -8.09
CA LYS A 47 9.50 -5.85 -8.54
C LYS A 47 8.18 -6.61 -8.54
N SER A 48 7.29 -6.29 -7.61
CA SER A 48 5.94 -6.87 -7.56
C SER A 48 5.13 -6.45 -8.79
N ILE A 49 5.12 -5.15 -9.13
CA ILE A 49 4.46 -4.62 -10.32
C ILE A 49 5.01 -5.26 -11.59
N GLU A 50 6.33 -5.31 -11.74
CA GLU A 50 7.01 -5.94 -12.89
C GLU A 50 6.62 -7.42 -13.03
N THR A 51 6.63 -8.15 -11.91
CA THR A 51 6.28 -9.57 -11.89
C THR A 51 4.81 -9.81 -12.21
N LEU A 52 3.90 -8.96 -11.71
CA LEU A 52 2.47 -9.07 -12.01
C LEU A 52 2.20 -8.74 -13.48
N GLY A 53 2.77 -7.65 -14.00
CA GLY A 53 2.60 -7.27 -15.40
C GLY A 53 3.12 -8.35 -16.34
N ALA A 54 4.33 -8.85 -16.12
CA ALA A 54 4.87 -9.99 -16.88
C ALA A 54 3.99 -11.25 -16.73
N GLY A 55 3.44 -11.49 -15.54
CA GLY A 55 2.54 -12.61 -15.28
C GLY A 55 1.22 -12.54 -16.05
N PHE A 56 0.63 -11.35 -16.19
CA PHE A 56 -0.58 -11.15 -16.98
C PHE A 56 -0.31 -11.24 -18.48
N LEU A 57 0.81 -10.70 -18.96
CA LEU A 57 1.19 -10.73 -20.38
C LEU A 57 1.63 -12.12 -20.86
N SER A 58 2.33 -12.88 -20.03
CA SER A 58 2.84 -14.22 -20.38
C SER A 58 1.77 -15.31 -20.37
N ASN A 59 0.58 -15.03 -19.81
CA ASN A 59 -0.48 -16.02 -19.73
C ASN A 59 -1.31 -16.06 -21.02
N THR A 60 -1.24 -17.20 -21.72
CA THR A 60 -1.92 -17.43 -23.01
C THR A 60 -3.45 -17.38 -22.93
N GLU A 61 -4.04 -17.47 -21.74
CA GLU A 61 -5.49 -17.35 -21.54
C GLU A 61 -5.97 -15.89 -21.63
N ASN A 62 -5.08 -14.91 -21.45
CA ASN A 62 -5.40 -13.49 -21.42
C ASN A 62 -5.46 -12.85 -22.81
N LYS A 63 -6.17 -13.51 -23.74
CA LYS A 63 -6.20 -13.09 -25.15
C LYS A 63 -6.82 -11.71 -25.36
N SER A 64 -7.85 -11.36 -24.59
CA SER A 64 -8.48 -10.02 -24.67
C SER A 64 -7.49 -8.95 -24.25
N LEU A 65 -6.91 -9.07 -23.05
CA LEU A 65 -5.90 -8.13 -22.54
C LEU A 65 -4.75 -7.93 -23.54
N ILE A 66 -4.21 -9.03 -24.10
CA ILE A 66 -3.13 -8.96 -25.08
C ILE A 66 -3.60 -8.27 -26.36
N HIS A 67 -4.80 -8.58 -26.85
CA HIS A 67 -5.38 -7.94 -28.02
C HIS A 67 -5.58 -6.43 -27.81
N ASP A 68 -6.13 -6.03 -26.67
CA ASP A 68 -6.48 -4.63 -26.38
C ASP A 68 -5.21 -3.76 -26.22
N LEU A 69 -4.13 -4.35 -25.67
CA LEU A 69 -2.80 -3.74 -25.68
C LEU A 69 -2.20 -3.64 -27.09
N GLN A 70 -2.39 -4.67 -27.93
CA GLN A 70 -1.89 -4.70 -29.31
C GLN A 70 -2.63 -3.72 -30.23
N SER A 71 -3.94 -3.59 -30.09
CA SER A 71 -4.79 -2.66 -30.85
C SER A 71 -4.58 -1.20 -30.41
N GLY A 72 -4.07 -0.99 -29.19
CA GLY A 72 -3.93 0.32 -28.58
C GLY A 72 -5.20 0.82 -27.91
N GLU A 73 -6.22 -0.03 -27.76
CA GLU A 73 -7.42 0.25 -26.97
C GLU A 73 -7.10 0.35 -25.47
N LEU A 74 -6.10 -0.39 -25.01
CA LEU A 74 -5.49 -0.24 -23.70
C LEU A 74 -4.06 0.30 -23.86
N THR A 75 -3.78 1.45 -23.27
CA THR A 75 -2.43 2.01 -23.27
C THR A 75 -1.54 1.35 -22.22
N GLU A 76 -0.22 1.39 -22.42
CA GLU A 76 0.76 0.87 -21.46
C GLU A 76 0.68 1.58 -20.10
N HIS A 77 0.37 2.89 -20.12
CA HIS A 77 0.18 3.68 -18.91
C HIS A 77 -1.10 3.30 -18.16
N GLU A 78 -2.20 3.03 -18.86
CA GLU A 78 -3.43 2.53 -18.23
C GLU A 78 -3.21 1.16 -17.61
N PHE A 79 -2.58 0.24 -18.34
CA PHE A 79 -2.23 -1.09 -17.83
C PHE A 79 -1.36 -1.02 -16.57
N TYR A 80 -0.31 -0.18 -16.59
CA TYR A 80 0.49 0.12 -15.40
C TYR A 80 -0.37 0.64 -14.24
N GLY A 81 -1.25 1.61 -14.50
CA GLY A 81 -2.16 2.14 -13.50
C GLY A 81 -3.06 1.08 -12.87
N GLN A 82 -3.51 0.08 -13.62
CA GLN A 82 -4.28 -1.03 -13.06
C GLN A 82 -3.42 -1.94 -12.17
N ILE A 83 -2.22 -2.31 -12.60
CA ILE A 83 -1.33 -3.16 -11.80
C ILE A 83 -0.91 -2.43 -10.52
N LEU A 84 -0.60 -1.14 -10.61
CA LEU A 84 -0.29 -0.30 -9.46
C LEU A 84 -1.44 -0.35 -8.45
N ARG A 85 -2.68 -0.13 -8.89
CA ARG A 85 -3.87 -0.23 -8.03
C ARG A 85 -4.00 -1.62 -7.40
N LEU A 86 -3.77 -2.68 -8.16
CA LEU A 86 -3.79 -4.04 -7.62
C LEU A 86 -2.75 -4.21 -6.50
N VAL A 87 -1.52 -3.75 -6.68
CA VAL A 87 -0.49 -3.82 -5.63
C VAL A 87 -0.89 -3.02 -4.39
N TYR A 88 -1.46 -1.82 -4.55
CA TYR A 88 -1.98 -1.06 -3.42
C TYR A 88 -3.15 -1.76 -2.71
N ARG A 89 -4.03 -2.46 -3.43
CA ARG A 89 -5.08 -3.30 -2.80
C ARG A 89 -4.46 -4.41 -1.95
N LEU A 90 -3.38 -5.04 -2.44
CA LEU A 90 -2.67 -6.09 -1.69
C LEU A 90 -2.00 -5.51 -0.44
N ILE A 91 -1.35 -4.34 -0.55
CA ILE A 91 -0.77 -3.64 0.60
C ILE A 91 -1.84 -3.27 1.62
N PHE A 92 -2.95 -2.67 1.16
CA PHE A 92 -4.08 -2.31 2.02
C PHE A 92 -4.59 -3.54 2.78
N LEU A 93 -4.78 -4.67 2.09
CA LEU A 93 -5.21 -5.91 2.75
C LEU A 93 -4.19 -6.44 3.75
N CYS A 94 -2.88 -6.36 3.47
CA CYS A 94 -1.86 -6.72 4.44
C CYS A 94 -1.95 -5.85 5.70
N VAL A 95 -2.12 -4.53 5.54
CA VAL A 95 -2.27 -3.59 6.66
C VAL A 95 -3.55 -3.88 7.44
N ALA A 96 -4.68 -4.08 6.75
CA ALA A 96 -5.97 -4.36 7.38
C ALA A 96 -5.95 -5.69 8.15
N GLU A 97 -5.31 -6.72 7.62
CA GLU A 97 -5.13 -8.01 8.32
C GLU A 97 -4.18 -7.90 9.51
N ASP A 98 -3.03 -7.26 9.36
CA ASP A 98 -2.01 -7.18 10.42
C ASP A 98 -2.42 -6.25 11.58
N ARG A 99 -3.38 -5.35 11.33
CA ARG A 99 -4.03 -4.50 12.34
C ARG A 99 -5.35 -5.08 12.88
N ASP A 100 -5.81 -6.22 12.38
CA ASP A 100 -7.11 -6.83 12.72
C ASP A 100 -8.31 -5.88 12.47
N LEU A 101 -8.26 -5.13 11.37
CA LEU A 101 -9.26 -4.13 10.98
C LEU A 101 -10.19 -4.60 9.85
N LEU A 102 -9.92 -5.77 9.26
CA LEU A 102 -10.67 -6.22 8.09
C LEU A 102 -12.12 -6.62 8.41
N HIS A 103 -12.37 -7.20 9.58
CA HIS A 103 -13.67 -7.78 9.90
C HIS A 103 -14.53 -6.84 10.76
N PRO A 104 -15.74 -6.47 10.33
CA PRO A 104 -16.66 -5.66 11.12
C PRO A 104 -17.02 -6.28 12.47
N ASP A 105 -17.40 -5.42 13.41
CA ASP A 105 -17.94 -5.86 14.70
C ASP A 105 -19.17 -6.75 14.51
N GLY A 106 -19.24 -7.84 15.29
CA GLY A 106 -20.32 -8.83 15.18
C GLY A 106 -20.12 -9.91 14.11
N THR A 107 -19.02 -9.88 13.35
CA THR A 107 -18.68 -10.95 12.40
C THR A 107 -18.51 -12.30 13.12
N SER A 108 -19.14 -13.35 12.59
CA SER A 108 -19.08 -14.69 13.19
C SER A 108 -17.66 -15.25 13.24
N GLN A 109 -17.32 -15.96 14.33
CA GLN A 109 -16.00 -16.57 14.47
C GLN A 109 -15.71 -17.59 13.35
N ASN A 110 -16.74 -18.29 12.87
CA ASN A 110 -16.61 -19.25 11.77
C ASN A 110 -16.21 -18.55 10.47
N SER A 111 -16.83 -17.41 10.14
CA SER A 111 -16.48 -16.61 8.96
C SER A 111 -15.04 -16.09 9.04
N LYS A 112 -14.63 -15.53 10.19
CA LYS A 112 -13.24 -15.08 10.42
C LYS A 112 -12.23 -16.23 10.26
N THR A 113 -12.54 -17.39 10.83
CA THR A 113 -11.67 -18.57 10.76
C THR A 113 -11.56 -19.11 9.34
N ASN A 114 -12.68 -19.16 8.60
CA ASN A 114 -12.69 -19.58 7.20
C ASN A 114 -11.87 -18.63 6.32
N TYR A 115 -12.05 -17.32 6.49
CA TYR A 115 -11.24 -16.32 5.80
C TYR A 115 -9.74 -16.50 6.12
N SER A 116 -9.40 -16.51 7.41
CA SER A 116 -8.01 -16.65 7.88
C SER A 116 -7.32 -17.87 7.30
N ASN A 117 -8.00 -19.03 7.25
CA ASN A 117 -7.39 -20.29 6.85
C ASN A 117 -7.24 -20.46 5.33
N TYR A 118 -8.12 -19.86 4.52
CA TYR A 118 -8.21 -20.19 3.10
C TYR A 118 -8.10 -19.00 2.13
N PHE A 119 -8.39 -17.79 2.61
CA PHE A 119 -8.50 -16.59 1.76
C PHE A 119 -7.58 -15.44 2.18
N SER A 120 -7.04 -15.47 3.40
CA SER A 120 -6.21 -14.38 3.91
C SER A 120 -4.93 -14.21 3.10
N LEU A 121 -4.53 -12.94 2.93
CA LEU A 121 -3.21 -12.63 2.38
C LEU A 121 -2.11 -13.10 3.32
N LYS A 122 -2.33 -13.13 4.63
CA LYS A 122 -1.41 -13.75 5.60
C LYS A 122 -1.05 -15.19 5.22
N HIS A 123 -2.05 -16.03 4.94
CA HIS A 123 -1.81 -17.40 4.47
C HIS A 123 -1.02 -17.43 3.15
N LEU A 124 -1.39 -16.58 2.18
CA LEU A 124 -0.71 -16.49 0.89
C LEU A 124 0.74 -15.99 1.02
N ARG A 125 1.03 -15.09 1.97
CA ARG A 125 2.38 -14.61 2.31
C ARG A 125 3.24 -15.75 2.88
N GLU A 126 2.69 -16.56 3.78
CA GLU A 126 3.36 -17.75 4.33
C GLU A 126 3.67 -18.78 3.23
N LEU A 127 2.73 -19.00 2.31
CA LEU A 127 2.97 -19.85 1.13
C LEU A 127 4.05 -19.27 0.22
N ALA A 128 4.03 -17.97 -0.06
CA ALA A 128 5.02 -17.30 -0.91
C ALA A 128 6.45 -17.39 -0.35
N GLN A 129 6.60 -17.46 0.97
CA GLN A 129 7.90 -17.66 1.62
C GLN A 129 8.49 -19.04 1.31
N ASN A 130 7.65 -20.07 1.31
CA ASN A 130 8.08 -21.47 1.29
C ASN A 130 8.00 -22.13 -0.09
N VAL A 131 7.11 -21.63 -0.96
CA VAL A 131 6.77 -22.27 -2.24
C VAL A 131 6.99 -21.29 -3.38
N ARG A 132 7.61 -21.76 -4.48
CA ARG A 132 7.84 -20.93 -5.67
C ARG A 132 6.55 -20.61 -6.43
N GLY A 133 5.62 -21.55 -6.48
CA GLY A 133 4.37 -21.49 -7.24
C GLY A 133 4.39 -22.39 -8.48
N SER A 134 3.21 -22.61 -9.07
CA SER A 134 2.98 -23.47 -10.24
C SER A 134 2.37 -22.67 -11.39
N SER A 135 2.11 -23.33 -12.53
CA SER A 135 1.39 -22.73 -13.66
C SER A 135 -0.12 -22.60 -13.44
N HIS A 136 -0.67 -23.23 -12.39
CA HIS A 136 -2.09 -23.08 -12.03
C HIS A 136 -2.39 -21.66 -11.56
N SER A 137 -3.66 -21.23 -11.60
CA SER A 137 -4.08 -19.87 -11.25
C SER A 137 -5.02 -19.82 -10.04
N ASP A 138 -5.19 -20.93 -9.32
CA ASP A 138 -6.18 -21.09 -8.24
C ASP A 138 -5.99 -20.11 -7.08
N LEU A 139 -4.74 -19.76 -6.72
CA LEU A 139 -4.50 -18.78 -5.67
C LEU A 139 -4.93 -17.37 -6.09
N TRP A 140 -4.71 -17.02 -7.37
CA TRP A 140 -5.21 -15.77 -7.92
C TRP A 140 -6.73 -15.76 -8.01
N GLU A 141 -7.38 -16.87 -8.38
CA GLU A 141 -8.84 -16.96 -8.39
C GLU A 141 -9.44 -16.76 -7.00
N SER A 142 -8.81 -17.33 -5.97
CA SER A 142 -9.18 -17.10 -4.56
C SER A 142 -9.05 -15.63 -4.21
N GLN A 143 -7.94 -14.99 -4.57
CA GLN A 143 -7.74 -13.58 -4.30
C GLN A 143 -8.71 -12.68 -5.08
N ARG A 144 -9.02 -13.02 -6.33
CA ARG A 144 -10.04 -12.31 -7.12
C ARG A 144 -11.40 -12.34 -6.44
N LEU A 145 -11.78 -13.46 -5.82
CA LEU A 145 -13.02 -13.56 -5.06
C LEU A 145 -13.03 -12.56 -3.90
N VAL A 146 -11.95 -12.48 -3.12
CA VAL A 146 -11.80 -11.51 -2.02
C VAL A 146 -11.91 -10.08 -2.54
N GLN A 147 -11.16 -9.74 -3.60
CA GLN A 147 -11.19 -8.41 -4.22
C GLN A 147 -12.61 -8.01 -4.66
N ASN A 148 -13.32 -8.93 -5.32
CA ASN A 148 -14.69 -8.70 -5.77
C ASN A 148 -15.67 -8.55 -4.60
N GLN A 149 -15.54 -9.35 -3.54
CA GLN A 149 -16.39 -9.25 -2.36
C GLN A 149 -16.19 -7.91 -1.61
N LEU A 150 -14.97 -7.39 -1.59
CA LEU A 150 -14.68 -6.07 -1.02
C LEU A 150 -15.19 -4.91 -1.88
N SER A 151 -15.37 -5.13 -3.18
CA SER A 151 -15.87 -4.12 -4.11
C SER A 151 -17.39 -3.94 -4.09
N VAL A 152 -18.15 -4.98 -3.73
CA VAL A 152 -19.63 -4.96 -3.83
C VAL A 152 -20.26 -4.37 -2.57
N GLU A 153 -21.38 -3.66 -2.72
CA GLU A 153 -22.09 -2.98 -1.60
C GLU A 153 -22.53 -3.92 -0.47
N LYS A 154 -22.74 -5.20 -0.76
CA LYS A 154 -23.13 -6.20 0.25
C LYS A 154 -21.95 -6.81 1.01
N GLY A 155 -20.71 -6.55 0.57
CA GLY A 155 -19.54 -7.26 1.08
C GLY A 155 -19.57 -8.76 0.76
N GLY A 156 -18.81 -9.52 1.54
CA GLY A 156 -18.77 -10.98 1.54
C GLY A 156 -19.10 -11.54 2.93
N PRO A 157 -20.38 -11.61 3.34
CA PRO A 157 -20.76 -12.01 4.70
C PRO A 157 -20.31 -13.43 5.06
N GLU A 158 -20.21 -14.32 4.08
CA GLU A 158 -19.74 -15.70 4.28
C GLU A 158 -18.30 -15.74 4.81
N LEU A 159 -17.47 -14.79 4.38
CA LEU A 159 -16.08 -14.60 4.79
C LEU A 159 -15.89 -13.47 5.81
N GLY A 160 -16.98 -12.79 6.21
CA GLY A 160 -16.91 -11.65 7.11
C GLY A 160 -16.22 -10.43 6.49
N LEU A 161 -16.32 -10.26 5.18
CA LEU A 161 -15.70 -9.16 4.44
C LEU A 161 -16.68 -7.97 4.32
N PRO A 162 -16.25 -6.74 4.64
CA PRO A 162 -17.06 -5.54 4.47
C PRO A 162 -17.11 -5.07 3.02
N ALA A 163 -18.06 -4.19 2.73
CA ALA A 163 -18.09 -3.44 1.48
C ALA A 163 -17.17 -2.22 1.57
N LEU A 164 -15.90 -2.38 1.20
CA LEU A 164 -14.93 -1.27 1.25
C LEU A 164 -15.04 -0.33 0.05
N GLY A 165 -15.44 -0.85 -1.12
CA GLY A 165 -15.52 -0.07 -2.36
C GLY A 165 -14.21 0.67 -2.64
N GLY A 166 -14.31 1.90 -3.16
CA GLY A 166 -13.17 2.83 -3.31
C GLY A 166 -12.01 2.20 -4.08
N ILE A 167 -10.88 1.97 -3.40
CA ILE A 167 -9.69 1.35 -4.02
C ILE A 167 -9.98 -0.04 -4.59
N PHE A 168 -10.96 -0.78 -4.03
CA PHE A 168 -11.40 -2.10 -4.49
C PHE A 168 -12.37 -2.06 -5.67
N GLY A 169 -12.86 -0.88 -6.06
CA GLY A 169 -13.78 -0.70 -7.19
C GLY A 169 -13.22 -1.25 -8.51
N ASN A 170 -13.95 -2.17 -9.14
CA ASN A 170 -13.47 -2.85 -10.35
C ASN A 170 -13.37 -1.95 -11.59
N GLU A 171 -14.00 -0.78 -11.58
CA GLU A 171 -14.02 0.18 -12.70
C GLU A 171 -12.64 0.74 -13.07
N ARG A 172 -11.65 0.63 -12.18
CA ARG A 172 -10.27 1.08 -12.42
C ARG A 172 -9.28 -0.07 -12.64
N THR A 173 -9.75 -1.31 -12.71
CA THR A 173 -8.92 -2.52 -12.88
C THR A 173 -9.58 -3.53 -13.82
N THR A 174 -10.40 -3.04 -14.75
CA THR A 174 -11.32 -3.82 -15.59
C THR A 174 -10.61 -4.92 -16.38
N ASP A 175 -9.42 -4.63 -16.89
CA ASP A 175 -8.69 -5.47 -17.84
C ASP A 175 -7.87 -6.54 -17.12
N ILE A 176 -7.41 -6.25 -15.90
CA ILE A 176 -6.56 -7.18 -15.14
C ILE A 176 -7.34 -8.03 -14.13
N ILE A 177 -8.42 -7.52 -13.53
CA ILE A 177 -9.05 -8.20 -12.39
C ILE A 177 -9.64 -9.56 -12.80
N ASN A 178 -10.17 -9.65 -14.03
CA ASN A 178 -10.74 -10.86 -14.59
C ASN A 178 -9.74 -11.68 -15.43
N SER A 179 -8.52 -11.18 -15.59
CA SER A 179 -7.44 -11.91 -16.26
C SER A 179 -6.89 -13.03 -15.37
N ARG A 180 -6.23 -14.01 -15.98
CA ARG A 180 -5.59 -15.15 -15.32
C ARG A 180 -4.15 -14.81 -14.91
N LEU A 181 -3.75 -15.25 -13.74
CA LEU A 181 -2.39 -15.09 -13.22
C LEU A 181 -1.93 -16.40 -12.58
N SER A 182 -0.81 -16.94 -13.07
CA SER A 182 -0.25 -18.16 -12.50
C SER A 182 0.23 -17.95 -11.06
N ASN A 183 0.15 -18.99 -10.24
CA ASN A 183 0.64 -19.04 -8.88
C ASN A 183 2.15 -18.74 -8.80
N LEU A 184 2.93 -19.11 -9.83
CA LEU A 184 4.34 -18.77 -9.95
C LEU A 184 4.56 -17.24 -9.89
N HIS A 185 3.86 -16.51 -10.75
CA HIS A 185 3.95 -15.04 -10.80
C HIS A 185 3.31 -14.41 -9.57
N PHE A 186 2.14 -14.87 -9.14
CA PHE A 186 1.44 -14.31 -7.99
C PHE A 186 2.24 -14.45 -6.69
N LEU A 187 2.75 -15.65 -6.38
CA LEU A 187 3.59 -15.86 -5.20
C LEU A 187 4.94 -15.15 -5.30
N LYS A 188 5.50 -15.01 -6.51
CA LYS A 188 6.73 -14.22 -6.70
C LYS A 188 6.50 -12.72 -6.45
N ALA A 189 5.35 -12.19 -6.87
CA ALA A 189 4.95 -10.81 -6.60
C ALA A 189 4.74 -10.59 -5.11
N LEU A 190 3.94 -11.44 -4.44
CA LEU A 190 3.73 -11.38 -2.98
C LEU A 190 5.05 -11.50 -2.20
N ARG A 191 5.96 -12.36 -2.67
CA ARG A 191 7.28 -12.48 -2.04
C ARG A 191 8.09 -11.20 -2.13
N SER A 192 8.05 -10.53 -3.29
CA SER A 192 8.77 -9.27 -3.50
C SER A 192 8.15 -8.14 -2.67
N LEU A 193 6.82 -8.16 -2.54
CA LEU A 193 6.05 -7.17 -1.80
C LEU A 193 6.19 -7.31 -0.28
N CYS A 194 6.15 -8.54 0.23
CA CYS A 194 5.98 -8.81 1.66
C CYS A 194 7.27 -9.22 2.38
N PHE A 195 8.38 -9.39 1.66
CA PHE A 195 9.64 -9.78 2.23
C PHE A 195 10.81 -8.96 1.69
N VAL A 196 11.62 -8.49 2.62
CA VAL A 196 12.87 -7.81 2.34
C VAL A 196 14.02 -8.81 2.40
N GLN A 197 14.88 -8.79 1.40
CA GLN A 197 16.09 -9.62 1.37
C GLN A 197 17.15 -9.01 2.28
N GLU A 198 17.66 -9.79 3.22
CA GLU A 198 18.77 -9.42 4.10
C GLU A 198 19.95 -10.38 3.91
N THR A 199 21.10 -10.04 4.50
CA THR A 199 22.34 -10.83 4.42
C THR A 199 22.15 -12.29 4.85
N TYR A 200 21.27 -12.53 5.83
CA TYR A 200 21.01 -13.85 6.40
C TYR A 200 19.53 -14.27 6.29
N GLY A 201 18.95 -14.09 5.11
CA GLY A 201 17.62 -14.63 4.79
C GLY A 201 16.65 -13.55 4.35
N ARG A 202 15.38 -13.72 4.72
CA ARG A 202 14.31 -12.80 4.38
C ARG A 202 13.59 -12.37 5.63
N ARG A 203 13.40 -11.07 5.76
CA ARG A 203 12.61 -10.47 6.83
C ARG A 203 11.23 -10.09 6.29
N PRO A 204 10.12 -10.44 6.97
CA PRO A 204 8.81 -9.97 6.58
C PRO A 204 8.71 -8.44 6.76
N VAL A 205 8.00 -7.79 5.85
CA VAL A 205 7.64 -6.36 5.98
C VAL A 205 6.62 -6.22 7.13
N ASP A 206 6.83 -5.22 7.98
CA ASP A 206 5.94 -4.91 9.11
C ASP A 206 4.80 -3.97 8.66
N PHE A 207 3.76 -4.55 8.05
CA PHE A 207 2.60 -3.78 7.61
C PHE A 207 1.76 -3.22 8.77
N ARG A 208 1.90 -3.77 9.99
CA ARG A 208 1.16 -3.27 11.16
C ARG A 208 1.58 -1.84 11.49
N ASN A 209 2.88 -1.57 11.43
CA ASN A 209 3.47 -0.27 11.77
C ASN A 209 3.71 0.64 10.54
N LEU A 210 3.25 0.26 9.35
CA LEU A 210 3.38 1.07 8.14
C LEU A 210 2.43 2.28 8.18
N GLY A 211 2.98 3.50 8.25
CA GLY A 211 2.22 4.75 8.29
C GLY A 211 1.80 5.27 6.92
N SER A 212 1.10 6.39 6.93
CA SER A 212 0.69 7.12 5.71
C SER A 212 1.87 7.76 5.00
N GLU A 213 2.87 8.25 5.74
CA GLU A 213 4.06 8.89 5.19
C GLU A 213 4.88 7.91 4.34
N GLU A 214 5.09 6.69 4.83
CA GLU A 214 5.83 5.64 4.12
C GLU A 214 5.12 5.21 2.84
N LEU A 215 3.80 5.03 2.89
CA LEU A 215 3.00 4.69 1.71
C LEU A 215 3.01 5.82 0.66
N GLY A 216 2.95 7.07 1.12
CA GLY A 216 3.08 8.25 0.26
C GLY A 216 4.44 8.27 -0.43
N SER A 217 5.53 8.06 0.29
CA SER A 217 6.88 8.02 -0.28
C SER A 217 7.05 6.90 -1.32
N VAL A 218 6.46 5.73 -1.09
CA VAL A 218 6.48 4.64 -2.08
C VAL A 218 5.70 5.04 -3.33
N TYR A 219 4.53 5.69 -3.18
CA TYR A 219 3.70 6.12 -4.30
C TYR A 219 4.44 7.11 -5.20
N GLU A 220 5.03 8.15 -4.61
CA GLU A 220 5.75 9.18 -5.34
C GLU A 220 6.93 8.59 -6.13
N ALA A 221 7.67 7.67 -5.52
CA ALA A 221 8.80 7.04 -6.19
C ALA A 221 8.38 6.20 -7.42
N LEU A 222 7.17 5.63 -7.41
CA LEU A 222 6.62 4.86 -8.51
C LEU A 222 6.03 5.74 -9.62
N LEU A 223 5.63 6.98 -9.32
CA LEU A 223 5.14 7.92 -10.35
C LEU A 223 6.25 8.33 -11.34
N GLU A 224 7.51 8.28 -10.92
CA GLU A 224 8.65 8.57 -11.78
C GLU A 224 8.97 7.43 -12.76
N LEU A 225 8.47 6.22 -12.47
CA LEU A 225 8.70 5.03 -13.27
C LEU A 225 7.72 4.93 -14.42
N HIS A 226 8.23 4.48 -15.56
CA HIS A 226 7.44 4.29 -16.76
C HIS A 226 7.48 2.81 -17.17
N PRO A 227 6.34 2.24 -17.60
CA PRO A 227 6.31 0.88 -18.08
C PRO A 227 7.04 0.78 -19.42
N GLU A 228 7.96 -0.16 -19.51
CA GLU A 228 8.49 -0.66 -20.77
C GLU A 228 8.00 -2.08 -20.98
N MET A 229 7.44 -2.34 -22.16
CA MET A 229 6.80 -3.61 -22.48
C MET A 229 7.28 -4.14 -23.82
N ASP A 230 7.92 -5.32 -23.81
CA ASP A 230 8.12 -6.10 -25.02
C ASP A 230 6.95 -7.08 -25.20
N ARG A 231 6.09 -6.73 -26.14
CA ARG A 231 4.85 -7.47 -26.46
C ARG A 231 5.11 -8.82 -27.11
N VAL A 232 6.29 -9.03 -27.70
CA VAL A 232 6.67 -10.28 -28.36
C VAL A 232 7.36 -11.21 -27.37
N ALA A 233 8.27 -10.67 -26.56
CA ALA A 233 8.96 -11.43 -25.53
C ALA A 233 8.12 -11.66 -24.25
N GLY A 234 6.99 -10.96 -24.10
CA GLY A 234 6.14 -11.03 -22.91
C GLY A 234 6.83 -10.46 -21.66
N THR A 235 7.72 -9.49 -21.85
CA THR A 235 8.47 -8.86 -20.77
C THR A 235 7.85 -7.52 -20.39
N TYR A 236 7.99 -7.17 -19.11
CA TYR A 236 7.44 -5.95 -18.53
C TYR A 236 8.41 -5.46 -17.46
N SER A 237 8.96 -4.26 -17.65
CA SER A 237 9.87 -3.59 -16.71
C SER A 237 9.36 -2.19 -16.39
N LEU A 238 9.85 -1.65 -15.28
CA LEU A 238 9.64 -0.28 -14.91
C LEU A 238 10.98 0.44 -14.93
N ASP A 239 11.11 1.42 -15.82
CA ASP A 239 12.34 2.18 -16.01
C ASP A 239 12.13 3.65 -15.65
N ALA A 240 13.12 4.23 -14.98
CA ALA A 240 13.15 5.66 -14.73
C ALA A 240 13.75 6.34 -15.98
N TYR A 241 13.00 7.22 -16.64
CA TYR A 241 13.58 8.06 -17.68
C TYR A 241 14.65 8.95 -17.04
N VAL A 242 15.92 8.76 -17.45
CA VAL A 242 17.03 9.66 -17.11
C VAL A 242 16.84 10.96 -17.88
N GLY A 243 15.96 11.84 -17.39
CA GLY A 243 15.71 13.14 -18.02
C GLY A 243 14.37 13.77 -17.64
N ASN A 244 14.45 14.85 -16.87
CA ASN A 244 13.44 15.91 -16.71
C ASN A 244 12.04 15.59 -16.14
N ALA A 245 11.59 14.35 -15.94
CA ALA A 245 10.22 14.09 -15.44
C ALA A 245 9.88 14.82 -14.12
N ARG A 246 10.82 14.89 -13.16
CA ARG A 246 10.69 15.68 -11.90
C ARG A 246 10.43 17.19 -12.12
N LYS A 247 10.89 17.76 -13.23
CA LYS A 247 10.67 19.18 -13.56
C LYS A 247 9.38 19.39 -14.37
N THR A 248 8.90 18.36 -15.06
CA THR A 248 7.69 18.46 -15.89
C THR A 248 6.40 18.10 -15.14
N SER A 249 6.43 17.19 -14.16
CA SER A 249 5.23 16.82 -13.38
C SER A 249 4.98 17.72 -12.17
N GLY A 250 6.01 18.39 -11.64
CA GLY A 250 5.91 19.21 -10.44
C GLY A 250 5.64 18.41 -9.15
N SER A 251 5.78 17.08 -9.19
CA SER A 251 5.52 16.16 -8.08
C SER A 251 6.63 16.25 -7.02
N TYR A 252 6.57 17.28 -6.18
CA TYR A 252 7.42 17.39 -5.00
C TYR A 252 6.59 17.09 -3.76
N TYR A 253 7.09 16.18 -2.93
CA TYR A 253 6.57 15.95 -1.59
C TYR A 253 6.70 17.23 -0.75
N THR A 254 5.64 17.60 -0.05
CA THR A 254 5.68 18.68 0.95
C THR A 254 6.09 18.08 2.30
N PRO A 255 7.27 18.42 2.86
CA PRO A 255 7.67 17.96 4.18
C PRO A 255 6.59 18.15 5.26
N THR A 256 6.46 17.19 6.17
CA THR A 256 5.48 17.20 7.27
C THR A 256 5.55 18.48 8.10
N SER A 257 6.75 19.04 8.30
CA SER A 257 6.93 20.32 9.00
C SER A 257 6.29 21.52 8.27
N LEU A 258 6.34 21.54 6.94
CA LEU A 258 5.69 22.57 6.13
C LEU A 258 4.17 22.37 6.06
N ILE A 259 3.72 21.12 6.00
CA ILE A 259 2.29 20.79 6.10
C ILE A 259 1.76 21.26 7.45
N GLN A 260 2.43 20.94 8.55
CA GLN A 260 2.02 21.33 9.88
C GLN A 260 1.96 22.85 10.03
N GLU A 261 2.94 23.58 9.50
CA GLU A 261 2.90 25.05 9.52
C GLU A 261 1.71 25.61 8.75
N LEU A 262 1.37 25.02 7.61
CA LEU A 262 0.20 25.42 6.82
C LEU A 262 -1.11 25.07 7.53
N LEU A 263 -1.21 23.90 8.16
CA LEU A 263 -2.36 23.51 8.97
C LEU A 263 -2.56 24.45 10.16
N ASN A 264 -1.49 24.72 10.91
CA ASN A 264 -1.51 25.62 12.07
C ASN A 264 -1.90 27.06 11.69
N SER A 265 -1.48 27.53 10.51
CA SER A 265 -1.70 28.92 10.08
C SER A 265 -2.97 29.13 9.26
N ALA A 266 -3.53 28.08 8.65
CA ALA A 266 -4.70 28.16 7.79
C ALA A 266 -5.89 27.32 8.27
N LEU A 267 -5.69 26.03 8.55
CA LEU A 267 -6.80 25.14 8.93
C LEU A 267 -7.28 25.41 10.36
N ASP A 268 -6.37 25.46 11.33
CA ASP A 268 -6.71 25.67 12.74
C ASP A 268 -7.52 26.95 12.97
N PRO A 269 -7.15 28.12 12.39
CA PRO A 269 -7.95 29.33 12.52
C PRO A 269 -9.34 29.21 11.90
N VAL A 270 -9.49 28.48 10.79
CA VAL A 270 -10.79 28.25 10.15
C VAL A 270 -11.67 27.37 11.03
N VAL A 271 -11.10 26.31 11.62
CA VAL A 271 -11.79 25.42 12.56
C VAL A 271 -12.21 26.21 13.81
N GLU A 272 -11.29 26.94 14.45
CA GLU A 272 -11.58 27.74 15.65
C GLU A 272 -12.67 28.78 15.40
N ASN A 273 -12.59 29.52 14.29
CA ASN A 273 -13.62 30.50 13.93
C ASN A 273 -14.97 29.84 13.63
N SER A 274 -14.98 28.68 12.96
CA SER A 274 -16.23 27.97 12.64
C SER A 274 -16.95 27.45 13.89
N LEU A 275 -16.18 27.07 14.91
CA LEU A 275 -16.69 26.53 16.17
C LEU A 275 -16.99 27.61 17.23
N LYS A 276 -16.60 28.86 16.99
CA LYS A 276 -16.74 29.94 17.96
C LYS A 276 -18.20 30.14 18.38
N GLY A 277 -18.46 29.97 19.68
CA GLY A 277 -19.81 30.14 20.27
C GLY A 277 -20.73 28.92 20.11
N LYS A 278 -20.30 27.87 19.40
CA LYS A 278 -21.03 26.61 19.26
C LYS A 278 -20.60 25.61 20.34
N LYS A 279 -21.51 24.72 20.73
CA LYS A 279 -21.24 23.67 21.74
C LYS A 279 -21.90 22.35 21.35
N ASN A 280 -21.34 21.24 21.81
CA ASN A 280 -21.90 19.89 21.66
C ASN A 280 -22.26 19.55 20.20
N GLU A 281 -23.47 19.07 19.94
CA GLU A 281 -23.93 18.61 18.62
C GLU A 281 -23.77 19.67 17.53
N GLU A 282 -24.00 20.95 17.82
CA GLU A 282 -23.86 22.03 16.82
C GLU A 282 -22.38 22.24 16.41
N ALA A 283 -21.45 22.05 17.34
CA ALA A 283 -20.02 22.10 17.07
C ALA A 283 -19.59 20.89 16.24
N GLU A 284 -20.09 19.70 16.58
CA GLU A 284 -19.82 18.45 15.85
C GLU A 284 -20.35 18.51 14.41
N GLU A 285 -21.61 18.90 14.21
CA GLU A 285 -22.21 19.05 12.89
C GLU A 285 -21.46 20.10 12.04
N THR A 286 -21.04 21.20 12.66
CA THR A 286 -20.24 22.22 11.97
C THR A 286 -18.90 21.65 11.52
N LEU A 287 -18.22 20.89 12.38
CA LEU A 287 -16.93 20.30 12.07
C LEU A 287 -17.05 19.27 10.93
N LEU A 288 -18.04 18.38 10.99
CA LEU A 288 -18.30 17.36 9.96
C LEU A 288 -18.68 17.97 8.59
N ASN A 289 -19.27 19.17 8.60
CA ASN A 289 -19.63 19.89 7.39
C ASN A 289 -18.48 20.70 6.78
N LEU A 290 -17.36 20.86 7.48
CA LEU A 290 -16.19 21.59 6.98
C LEU A 290 -15.60 20.84 5.78
N LYS A 291 -15.34 21.56 4.68
CA LYS A 291 -14.82 20.99 3.44
C LYS A 291 -13.41 21.53 3.20
N VAL A 292 -12.45 20.62 3.12
CA VAL A 292 -11.06 20.92 2.76
C VAL A 292 -10.83 20.46 1.32
N CYS A 293 -10.18 21.30 0.52
CA CYS A 293 -9.88 21.01 -0.88
C CYS A 293 -8.41 21.32 -1.14
N ASP A 294 -7.67 20.32 -1.61
CA ASP A 294 -6.35 20.50 -2.18
C ASP A 294 -6.43 20.18 -3.69
N PRO A 295 -6.38 21.22 -4.56
CA PRO A 295 -6.55 21.05 -6.00
C PRO A 295 -5.31 20.45 -6.68
N ALA A 296 -4.19 20.26 -5.96
CA ALA A 296 -2.93 19.72 -6.47
C ALA A 296 -2.31 18.72 -5.48
N CYS A 297 -3.15 17.83 -4.92
CA CYS A 297 -2.82 17.06 -3.72
C CYS A 297 -1.73 15.98 -3.87
N GLY A 298 -1.34 15.61 -5.10
CA GLY A 298 -0.35 14.54 -5.32
C GLY A 298 -0.76 13.23 -4.64
N SER A 299 0.10 12.70 -3.77
CA SER A 299 -0.19 11.55 -2.88
C SER A 299 -1.30 11.79 -1.85
N GLY A 300 -1.84 13.01 -1.74
CA GLY A 300 -2.92 13.36 -0.84
C GLY A 300 -2.48 13.61 0.60
N HIS A 301 -1.17 13.75 0.86
CA HIS A 301 -0.63 13.87 2.21
C HIS A 301 -1.28 15.01 3.01
N PHE A 302 -1.57 16.15 2.37
CA PHE A 302 -2.25 17.27 3.04
C PHE A 302 -3.66 16.94 3.57
N LEU A 303 -4.35 15.98 2.93
CA LEU A 303 -5.71 15.59 3.28
C LEU A 303 -5.77 14.48 4.34
N VAL A 304 -4.63 13.82 4.61
CA VAL A 304 -4.50 12.72 5.58
C VAL A 304 -4.05 13.28 6.92
#